data_AF-A0A520KWP7-F1
#
_entry.id   AF-A0A520KWP7-F1
#
_cell.length_a   1.000
_cell.length_b   1.000
_cell.length_c   1.000
_cell.angle_alpha   90.00
_cell.angle_beta   90.00
_cell.angle_gamma   90.00
#
_symmetry.space_group_name_H-M   'P 1'
#
loop_
_entity.id
_entity.type
_entity.pdbx_description
1 polymer ?
#
loop_
_entity_poly.entity_id
_entity_poly.type
_entity_poly.pdbx_seq_one_letter_code
_entity_poly.pdbx_strand_id
1 'polypeptide(L)'
;KEELKYLGAGLASSGSVALFHFHVASNRRFETRKSKICDASSSAEELKIEEKIAITKKEIEEVYKEKEYLTPDMVVIGCPHCSVGELKKIYRLLKGKRTKKDIWICTSRYVHEKYKEIVEGIEKSGAKVLCDTCPVVSPSLKNHDCVMVNSGKAYNYLPSMNNVHAKIGRTEECIREAIS
;
A
#
# COMPACT_ATOMS: atom_id res chain seq x y z
N LYS A 1 8.08 -10.25 -3.72
CA LYS A 1 6.72 -10.52 -4.25
C LYS A 1 5.63 -9.76 -3.52
N GLU A 2 5.70 -9.59 -2.19
CA GLU A 2 4.72 -8.82 -1.41
C GLU A 2 4.48 -7.40 -1.93
N GLU A 3 5.51 -6.73 -2.44
CA GLU A 3 5.44 -5.37 -3.02
C GLU A 3 4.55 -5.26 -4.28
N LEU A 4 4.33 -6.36 -5.02
CA LEU A 4 3.50 -6.33 -6.23
C LEU A 4 2.03 -5.99 -5.93
N LYS A 5 1.55 -6.28 -4.71
CA LYS A 5 0.21 -5.89 -4.29
C LYS A 5 0.08 -4.37 -4.22
N TYR A 6 1.13 -3.67 -3.79
CA TYR A 6 1.16 -2.21 -3.71
C TYR A 6 1.22 -1.60 -5.10
N LEU A 7 2.04 -2.18 -5.99
CA LEU A 7 2.08 -1.76 -7.39
C LEU A 7 0.70 -1.88 -8.04
N GLY A 8 0.08 -3.06 -7.96
CA GLY A 8 -1.26 -3.28 -8.54
C GLY A 8 -2.32 -2.35 -7.96
N ALA A 9 -2.36 -2.19 -6.64
CA ALA A 9 -3.31 -1.29 -5.99
C ALA A 9 -3.06 0.18 -6.35
N GLY A 10 -1.80 0.58 -6.48
CA GLY A 10 -1.40 1.92 -6.93
C GLY A 10 -1.87 2.19 -8.36
N LEU A 11 -1.52 1.30 -9.29
CA LEU A 11 -1.90 1.38 -10.71
C LEU A 11 -3.43 1.46 -10.90
N ALA A 12 -4.19 0.66 -10.15
CA ALA A 12 -5.65 0.73 -10.17
C ALA A 12 -6.19 2.07 -9.63
N SER A 13 -5.55 2.62 -8.58
CA SER A 13 -6.01 3.85 -7.92
C SER A 13 -5.68 5.15 -8.66
N SER A 14 -4.56 5.21 -9.38
CA SER A 14 -4.11 6.42 -10.08
C SER A 14 -4.31 6.37 -11.59
N GLY A 15 -4.23 5.18 -12.19
CA GLY A 15 -4.18 5.01 -13.65
C GLY A 15 -5.29 4.15 -14.23
N SER A 16 -6.27 3.73 -13.42
CA SER A 16 -7.39 2.87 -13.86
C SER A 16 -6.94 1.58 -14.56
N VAL A 17 -5.78 1.05 -14.18
CA VAL A 17 -5.22 -0.17 -14.77
C VAL A 17 -5.98 -1.40 -14.24
N ALA A 18 -6.67 -2.10 -15.13
CA ALA A 18 -7.48 -3.27 -14.78
C ALA A 18 -6.64 -4.53 -14.47
N LEU A 19 -5.54 -4.73 -15.20
CA LEU A 19 -4.68 -5.91 -15.08
C LEU A 19 -3.22 -5.53 -15.37
N PHE A 20 -2.29 -6.13 -14.63
CA PHE A 20 -0.86 -6.04 -14.94
C PHE A 20 -0.22 -7.42 -14.93
N HIS A 21 0.79 -7.59 -15.78
CA HIS A 21 1.65 -8.77 -15.79
C HIS A 21 3.03 -8.37 -15.30
N PHE A 22 3.54 -9.06 -14.28
CA PHE A 22 4.88 -8.83 -13.75
C PHE A 22 5.85 -9.90 -14.27
N HIS A 23 6.94 -9.45 -14.88
CA HIS A 23 8.03 -10.31 -15.33
C HIS A 23 9.34 -9.87 -14.69
N VAL A 24 10.11 -10.83 -14.16
CA VAL A 24 11.49 -10.57 -13.74
C VAL A 24 12.36 -10.74 -14.97
N ALA A 25 13.10 -9.70 -15.35
CA ALA A 25 14.07 -9.80 -16.42
C ALA A 25 15.12 -10.87 -16.08
N SER A 26 14.93 -12.08 -16.60
CA SER A 26 16.03 -13.04 -16.74
C SER A 26 16.76 -12.68 -18.03
N ASN A 27 18.07 -12.93 -18.13
CA ASN A 27 18.87 -12.72 -19.34
C ASN A 27 18.39 -13.52 -20.59
N ARG A 28 17.22 -14.16 -20.54
CA ARG A 28 16.57 -14.75 -21.72
C ARG A 28 15.75 -13.67 -22.42
N ARG A 29 16.07 -13.44 -23.69
CA ARG A 29 15.26 -12.64 -24.62
C ARG A 29 13.79 -13.00 -24.42
N PHE A 30 12.99 -11.95 -24.31
CA PHE A 30 11.54 -11.98 -24.24
C PHE A 30 11.00 -12.66 -25.51
N GLU A 31 10.75 -13.96 -25.45
CA GLU A 31 9.63 -14.50 -26.19
C GLU A 31 8.42 -14.18 -25.33
N THR A 32 7.54 -13.32 -25.84
CA THR A 32 6.14 -13.31 -25.46
C THR A 32 5.65 -14.76 -25.55
N ARG A 33 5.74 -15.53 -24.46
CA ARG A 33 5.00 -16.78 -24.36
C ARG A 33 3.56 -16.33 -24.47
N LYS A 34 3.00 -16.54 -25.67
CA LYS A 34 1.59 -16.39 -26.01
C LYS A 34 0.83 -16.75 -24.75
N SER A 35 0.25 -15.73 -24.14
CA SER A 35 -0.61 -15.93 -23.00
C SER A 35 -1.64 -16.96 -23.46
N LYS A 36 -1.60 -18.18 -22.92
CA LYS A 36 -2.67 -19.18 -23.08
C LYS A 36 -3.91 -18.73 -22.28
N ILE A 37 -4.24 -17.44 -22.35
CA ILE A 37 -5.46 -16.81 -21.85
C ILE A 37 -6.32 -16.43 -23.08
N CYS A 38 -6.19 -17.17 -24.17
CA CYS A 38 -7.20 -17.23 -25.21
C CYS A 38 -7.63 -18.68 -25.33
N ASP A 39 -8.93 -18.91 -25.12
CA ASP A 39 -9.58 -20.16 -25.48
C ASP A 39 -9.23 -20.54 -26.92
N ALA A 40 -9.15 -21.83 -27.15
CA ALA A 40 -8.71 -22.45 -28.38
C ALA A 40 -9.67 -22.18 -29.56
N SER A 41 -9.72 -20.95 -30.10
CA SER A 41 -10.44 -20.63 -31.34
C SER A 41 -10.23 -19.22 -31.91
N SER A 42 -9.13 -18.53 -31.62
CA SER A 42 -8.78 -17.32 -32.40
C SER A 42 -7.28 -17.13 -32.48
N SER A 43 -6.82 -16.79 -33.69
CA SER A 43 -5.45 -16.45 -34.05
C SER A 43 -4.83 -15.54 -32.98
N ALA A 44 -3.71 -15.97 -32.41
CA ALA A 44 -2.92 -15.17 -31.48
C ALA A 44 -2.39 -13.91 -32.20
N GLU A 45 -3.17 -12.84 -32.19
CA GLU A 45 -2.72 -11.51 -32.56
C GLU A 45 -1.54 -11.14 -31.64
N GLU A 46 -0.43 -10.72 -32.26
CA GLU A 46 0.72 -10.23 -31.51
C GLU A 46 0.29 -8.98 -30.72
N LEU A 47 0.37 -9.06 -29.39
CA LEU A 47 0.13 -7.91 -28.52
C LEU A 47 1.14 -6.81 -28.87
N LYS A 48 0.68 -5.81 -29.62
CA LYS A 48 1.48 -4.63 -29.94
C LYS A 48 1.62 -3.77 -28.69
N ILE A 49 2.86 -3.50 -28.28
CA ILE A 49 3.13 -2.56 -27.18
C ILE A 49 2.87 -1.15 -27.71
N GLU A 50 1.82 -0.50 -27.19
CA GLU A 50 1.47 0.87 -27.58
C GLU A 50 2.41 1.91 -26.95
N GLU A 51 2.77 1.71 -25.69
CA GLU A 51 3.59 2.64 -24.93
C GLU A 51 4.63 1.91 -24.06
N LYS A 52 5.80 2.55 -23.89
CA LYS A 52 6.83 2.12 -22.94
C LYS A 52 7.19 3.27 -22.02
N ILE A 53 6.89 3.11 -20.75
CA ILE A 53 7.22 4.07 -19.69
C ILE A 53 8.40 3.53 -18.88
N ALA A 54 9.42 4.36 -18.68
CA ALA A 54 10.53 4.06 -17.79
C ALA A 54 10.40 4.89 -16.51
N ILE A 55 10.43 4.23 -15.35
CA ILE A 55 10.39 4.90 -14.04
C ILE A 55 11.80 4.94 -13.46
N THR A 56 12.26 6.13 -13.14
CA THR A 56 13.59 6.41 -12.58
C THR A 56 13.53 6.53 -11.06
N LYS A 57 14.68 6.34 -10.40
CA LYS A 57 14.80 6.54 -8.96
C LYS A 57 14.49 8.00 -8.54
N LYS A 58 14.85 8.97 -9.39
CA LYS A 58 14.61 10.40 -9.14
C LYS A 58 13.13 10.71 -9.06
N GLU A 59 12.32 10.19 -9.98
CA GLU A 59 10.86 10.36 -9.97
C GLU A 59 10.23 9.74 -8.71
N ILE A 60 10.73 8.59 -8.27
CA ILE A 60 10.27 7.98 -7.01
C ILE A 60 10.59 8.90 -5.83
N GLU A 61 11.82 9.43 -5.76
CA GLU A 61 12.23 10.34 -4.68
C GLU A 61 11.45 11.66 -4.67
N GLU A 62 11.08 12.19 -5.83
CA GLU A 62 10.25 13.39 -5.97
C GLU A 62 8.86 13.19 -5.35
N VAL A 63 8.23 12.02 -5.56
CA VAL A 63 6.93 11.69 -4.94
C VAL A 63 6.99 11.69 -3.41
N TYR A 64 8.09 11.20 -2.82
CA TYR A 64 8.27 11.23 -1.36
C TYR A 64 8.51 12.65 -0.81
N LYS A 65 9.09 13.55 -1.62
CA LYS A 65 9.41 14.93 -1.22
C LYS A 65 8.27 15.92 -1.46
N GLU A 66 7.39 15.65 -2.42
CA GLU A 66 6.30 16.53 -2.86
C GLU A 66 5.52 17.15 -1.69
N LYS A 67 5.23 16.34 -0.67
CA LYS A 67 4.41 16.72 0.50
C LYS A 67 5.17 16.59 1.83
N GLU A 68 6.49 16.75 1.79
CA GLU A 68 7.34 16.65 2.97
C GLU A 68 7.00 17.71 4.03
N TYR A 69 6.55 18.89 3.59
CA TYR A 69 6.16 20.03 4.44
C TYR A 69 4.90 19.80 5.28
N LEU A 70 4.10 18.77 4.99
CA LEU A 70 2.92 18.44 5.77
C LEU A 70 3.29 17.77 7.09
N THR A 71 2.56 18.12 8.15
CA THR A 71 2.65 17.48 9.47
C THR A 71 1.48 16.52 9.66
N PRO A 72 1.69 15.19 9.61
CA PRO A 72 0.61 14.23 9.81
C PRO A 72 0.13 14.20 11.26
N ASP A 73 -1.18 14.12 11.46
CA ASP A 73 -1.82 13.92 12.76
C ASP A 73 -2.36 12.48 12.93
N MET A 74 -2.35 11.69 11.85
CA MET A 74 -2.74 10.28 11.84
C MET A 74 -1.86 9.45 10.90
N VAL A 75 -1.76 8.14 11.18
CA VAL A 75 -1.10 7.16 10.32
C VAL A 75 -2.06 6.05 9.89
N VAL A 76 -2.06 5.69 8.62
CA VAL A 76 -2.82 4.54 8.08
C VAL A 76 -1.88 3.63 7.28
N ILE A 77 -1.82 2.37 7.68
CA ILE A 77 -1.01 1.33 7.03
C ILE A 77 -1.92 0.17 6.61
N GLY A 78 -1.65 -0.44 5.46
CA GLY A 78 -2.42 -1.60 4.98
C GLY A 78 -3.51 -1.26 3.98
N CYS A 79 -3.20 -0.43 2.97
CA CYS A 79 -4.07 -0.16 1.83
C CYS A 79 -3.32 -0.44 0.51
N PRO A 80 -3.22 -1.70 0.05
CA PRO A 80 -4.04 -2.86 0.41
C PRO A 80 -3.60 -3.54 1.71
N HIS A 81 -4.48 -4.38 2.26
CA HIS A 81 -4.34 -5.02 3.58
C HIS A 81 -2.95 -5.61 3.82
N CYS A 82 -2.44 -5.41 5.03
CA CYS A 82 -1.18 -5.95 5.51
C CYS A 82 -1.17 -7.47 5.45
N SER A 83 -0.08 -8.02 4.94
CA SER A 83 0.29 -9.42 5.09
C SER A 83 0.76 -9.70 6.53
N VAL A 84 0.97 -10.98 6.83
CA VAL A 84 1.65 -11.39 8.06
C VAL A 84 3.09 -10.84 8.15
N GLY A 85 3.81 -10.72 7.02
CA GLY A 85 5.18 -10.21 7.00
C GLY A 85 5.26 -8.76 7.46
N GLU A 86 4.35 -7.94 6.95
CA GLU A 86 4.19 -6.54 7.34
C GLU A 86 3.75 -6.40 8.80
N LEU A 87 2.78 -7.20 9.26
CA LEU A 87 2.38 -7.19 10.67
C LEU A 87 3.54 -7.53 11.60
N LYS A 88 4.32 -8.57 11.27
CA LYS A 88 5.54 -8.92 12.03
C LYS A 88 6.53 -7.77 12.06
N LYS A 89 6.71 -7.05 10.95
CA LYS A 89 7.59 -5.88 10.86
C LYS A 89 7.08 -4.75 11.76
N ILE A 90 5.80 -4.41 11.67
CA ILE A 90 5.17 -3.36 12.47
C ILE A 90 5.23 -3.68 13.96
N TYR A 91 4.91 -4.93 14.34
CA TYR A 91 5.04 -5.42 15.71
C TYR A 91 6.44 -5.19 16.28
N ARG A 92 7.50 -5.53 15.52
CA ARG A 92 8.89 -5.28 15.97
C ARG A 92 9.18 -3.79 16.15
N LEU A 93 8.67 -2.93 15.26
CA LEU A 93 8.91 -1.49 15.32
C LEU A 93 8.20 -0.81 16.50
N LEU A 94 7.04 -1.34 16.91
CA LEU A 94 6.21 -0.85 18.02
C LEU A 94 6.50 -1.51 19.36
N LYS A 95 7.25 -2.62 19.39
CA LYS A 95 7.53 -3.37 20.63
C LYS A 95 8.13 -2.46 21.71
N GLY A 96 7.46 -2.41 22.86
CA GLY A 96 7.87 -1.62 24.02
C GLY A 96 7.64 -0.11 23.89
N LYS A 97 6.88 0.34 22.88
CA LYS A 97 6.59 1.75 22.63
C LYS A 97 5.10 2.04 22.76
N ARG A 98 4.75 3.32 22.90
CA ARG A 98 3.37 3.82 22.85
C ARG A 98 3.22 4.82 21.72
N THR A 99 2.10 4.73 21.01
CA THR A 99 1.74 5.66 19.94
C THR A 99 1.19 6.93 20.58
N LYS A 100 1.59 8.08 20.06
CA LYS A 100 1.07 9.40 20.46
C LYS A 100 0.03 9.93 19.49
N LYS A 101 0.06 9.47 18.25
CA LYS A 101 -0.93 9.75 17.20
C LYS A 101 -1.79 8.53 16.93
N ASP A 102 -2.99 8.73 16.40
CA ASP A 102 -3.84 7.63 15.95
C ASP A 102 -3.14 6.87 14.82
N ILE A 103 -3.07 5.55 14.95
CA ILE A 103 -2.55 4.67 13.89
C ILE A 103 -3.51 3.52 13.64
N TRP A 104 -3.90 3.35 12.38
CA TRP A 104 -4.68 2.22 11.91
C TRP A 104 -3.82 1.30 11.06
N ILE A 105 -3.91 0.01 11.34
CA ILE A 105 -3.23 -1.05 10.60
C ILE A 105 -4.31 -1.99 10.08
N CYS A 106 -4.58 -1.93 8.79
CA CYS A 106 -5.63 -2.75 8.17
C CYS A 106 -5.07 -4.09 7.68
N THR A 107 -5.71 -5.19 8.03
CA THR A 107 -5.38 -6.54 7.55
C THR A 107 -6.64 -7.35 7.25
N SER A 108 -6.49 -8.51 6.62
CA SER A 108 -7.62 -9.44 6.41
C SER A 108 -8.02 -10.13 7.71
N ARG A 109 -9.31 -10.46 7.87
CA ARG A 109 -9.81 -11.22 9.04
C ARG A 109 -9.06 -12.53 9.26
N TYR A 110 -8.75 -13.26 8.18
CA TYR A 110 -7.96 -14.50 8.27
C TYR A 110 -6.58 -14.29 8.89
N VAL A 111 -5.84 -13.27 8.46
CA VAL A 111 -4.52 -12.95 9.04
C VAL A 111 -4.66 -12.48 10.48
N HIS A 112 -5.65 -11.63 10.77
CA HIS A 112 -5.92 -11.16 12.12
C HIS A 112 -6.15 -12.33 13.10
N GLU A 113 -7.09 -13.23 12.79
CA GLU A 113 -7.46 -14.36 13.64
C GLU A 113 -6.34 -15.40 13.77
N LYS A 114 -5.58 -15.63 12.71
CA LYS A 114 -4.48 -16.61 12.71
C LYS A 114 -3.25 -16.12 13.49
N TYR A 115 -3.06 -14.81 13.62
CA TYR A 115 -1.87 -14.20 14.23
C TYR A 115 -2.22 -13.26 15.40
N LYS A 116 -3.19 -13.67 16.24
CA LYS A 116 -3.69 -12.87 17.39
C LYS A 116 -2.59 -12.32 18.29
N GLU A 117 -1.59 -13.13 18.65
CA GLU A 117 -0.50 -12.67 19.53
C GLU A 117 0.28 -11.47 18.93
N ILE A 118 0.46 -11.44 17.61
CA ILE A 118 1.11 -10.33 16.91
C ILE A 118 0.19 -9.11 16.91
N VAL A 119 -1.10 -9.32 16.66
CA VAL A 119 -2.12 -8.26 16.66
C VAL A 119 -2.22 -7.63 18.05
N GLU A 120 -2.47 -8.41 19.09
CA GLU A 120 -2.54 -7.95 20.48
C GLU A 120 -1.25 -7.26 20.90
N GLY A 121 -0.11 -7.78 20.42
CA GLY A 121 1.20 -7.17 20.63
C GLY A 121 1.34 -5.78 20.01
N ILE A 122 0.75 -5.55 18.82
CA ILE A 122 0.65 -4.24 18.17
C ILE A 122 -0.31 -3.34 18.96
N GLU A 123 -1.48 -3.86 19.34
CA GLU A 123 -2.52 -3.08 20.02
C GLU A 123 -2.10 -2.58 21.39
N LYS A 124 -1.19 -3.31 22.08
CA LYS A 124 -0.53 -2.84 23.32
C LYS A 124 0.20 -1.51 23.16
N SER A 125 0.60 -1.12 21.95
CA SER A 125 1.20 0.21 21.73
C SER A 125 0.16 1.33 21.71
N GLY A 126 -1.14 1.02 21.61
CA GLY A 126 -2.21 1.97 21.33
C GLY A 126 -2.62 2.02 19.85
N ALA A 127 -1.98 1.21 18.99
CA ALA A 127 -2.38 1.08 17.60
C ALA A 127 -3.71 0.30 17.47
N LYS A 128 -4.49 0.58 16.42
CA LYS A 128 -5.73 -0.15 16.12
C LYS A 128 -5.49 -1.07 14.93
N VAL A 129 -5.73 -2.37 15.09
CA VAL A 129 -5.70 -3.31 13.97
C VAL A 129 -7.11 -3.55 13.48
N LEU A 130 -7.39 -3.20 12.22
CA LEU A 130 -8.74 -3.21 11.66
C LEU A 130 -8.86 -4.29 10.57
N CYS A 131 -10.01 -4.93 10.51
CA CYS A 131 -10.36 -5.90 9.46
C CYS A 131 -11.64 -5.50 8.72
N ASP A 132 -11.91 -6.19 7.61
CA ASP A 132 -13.20 -6.18 6.89
C ASP A 132 -13.65 -4.84 6.29
N THR A 133 -12.75 -3.86 6.25
CA THR A 133 -13.01 -2.58 5.61
C THR A 133 -11.75 -2.04 4.94
N CYS A 134 -11.95 -1.13 3.97
CA CYS A 134 -10.88 -0.36 3.38
C CYS A 134 -10.78 0.98 4.14
N PRO A 135 -9.60 1.40 4.61
CA PRO A 135 -9.51 2.62 5.42
C PRO A 135 -9.98 3.86 4.65
N VAL A 136 -9.74 3.92 3.34
CA VAL A 136 -10.08 5.10 2.50
C VAL A 136 -11.58 5.33 2.29
N VAL A 137 -12.44 4.41 2.74
CA VAL A 137 -13.91 4.64 2.73
C VAL A 137 -14.44 4.97 4.12
N SER A 138 -13.58 5.02 5.14
CA SER A 138 -13.99 5.31 6.51
C SER A 138 -14.27 6.80 6.70
N PRO A 139 -15.50 7.21 7.08
CA PRO A 139 -15.82 8.61 7.33
C PRO A 139 -15.00 9.22 8.47
N SER A 140 -14.52 8.42 9.43
CA SER A 140 -13.78 8.92 10.59
C SER A 140 -12.40 9.49 10.22
N LEU A 141 -11.87 9.18 9.03
CA LEU A 141 -10.64 9.83 8.55
C LEU A 141 -10.82 11.33 8.30
N LYS A 142 -12.06 11.81 8.10
CA LYS A 142 -12.38 13.25 7.90
C LYS A 142 -12.10 14.12 9.13
N ASN A 143 -11.86 13.50 10.28
CA ASN A 143 -11.55 14.20 11.53
C ASN A 143 -10.05 14.54 11.65
N HIS A 144 -9.27 14.27 10.60
CA HIS A 144 -7.83 14.48 10.55
C HIS A 144 -7.45 15.41 9.41
N ASP A 145 -6.46 16.26 9.65
CA ASP A 145 -5.98 17.22 8.64
C ASP A 145 -5.05 16.55 7.64
N CYS A 146 -4.16 15.66 8.12
CA CYS A 146 -3.14 15.02 7.30
C CYS A 146 -2.86 13.58 7.75
N VAL A 147 -3.15 12.64 6.86
CA VAL A 147 -2.91 11.22 7.09
C VAL A 147 -1.63 10.77 6.41
N MET A 148 -0.68 10.23 7.18
CA MET A 148 0.50 9.58 6.62
C MET A 148 0.19 8.13 6.23
N VAL A 149 0.60 7.74 5.03
CA VAL A 149 0.30 6.42 4.46
C VAL A 149 1.53 5.78 3.84
N ASN A 150 1.57 4.46 3.79
CA ASN A 150 2.67 3.70 3.18
C ASN A 150 2.33 3.12 1.79
N SER A 151 1.29 3.63 1.14
CA SER A 151 0.74 3.03 -0.06
C SER A 151 0.25 4.06 -1.07
N GLY A 152 0.48 3.78 -2.36
CA GLY A 152 -0.06 4.62 -3.44
C GLY A 152 -1.59 4.68 -3.44
N LYS A 153 -2.27 3.55 -3.15
CA LYS A 153 -3.74 3.51 -3.11
C LYS A 153 -4.33 4.51 -2.12
N ALA A 154 -3.86 4.51 -0.87
CA ALA A 154 -4.35 5.50 0.09
C ALA A 154 -3.88 6.91 -0.24
N TYR A 155 -2.64 7.07 -0.73
CA TYR A 155 -2.11 8.38 -1.13
C TYR A 155 -2.98 9.09 -2.17
N ASN A 156 -3.49 8.34 -3.16
CA ASN A 156 -4.34 8.89 -4.22
C ASN A 156 -5.80 9.07 -3.79
N TYR A 157 -6.34 8.16 -2.98
CA TYR A 157 -7.77 8.15 -2.65
C TYR A 157 -8.17 9.04 -1.49
N LEU A 158 -7.30 9.23 -0.49
CA LEU A 158 -7.67 10.03 0.69
C LEU A 158 -8.02 11.48 0.36
N PRO A 159 -7.26 12.21 -0.50
CA PRO A 159 -7.64 13.57 -0.88
C PRO A 159 -8.99 13.65 -1.58
N SER A 160 -9.31 12.67 -2.45
CA SER A 160 -10.52 12.69 -3.26
C SER A 160 -11.77 12.15 -2.55
N MET A 161 -11.64 11.12 -1.69
CA MET A 161 -12.78 10.51 -0.98
C MET A 161 -13.05 11.12 0.40
N ASN A 162 -12.00 11.55 1.10
CA ASN A 162 -12.11 12.01 2.49
C ASN A 162 -11.86 13.51 2.63
N ASN A 163 -11.37 14.21 1.58
CA ASN A 163 -10.98 15.61 1.65
C ASN A 163 -9.94 15.88 2.76
N VAL A 164 -8.95 14.98 2.87
CA VAL A 164 -7.83 15.08 3.82
C VAL A 164 -6.51 15.05 3.07
N HIS A 165 -5.50 15.73 3.60
CA HIS A 165 -4.17 15.64 3.00
C HIS A 165 -3.58 14.26 3.22
N ALA A 166 -2.81 13.78 2.24
CA ALA A 166 -2.11 12.51 2.32
C ALA A 166 -0.61 12.73 2.13
N LYS A 167 0.19 12.18 3.05
CA LYS A 167 1.66 12.16 2.98
C LYS A 167 2.13 10.72 2.81
N ILE A 168 2.91 10.43 1.76
CA ILE A 168 3.45 9.09 1.55
C ILE A 168 4.78 8.90 2.28
N GLY A 169 4.99 7.73 2.86
CA GLY A 169 6.22 7.37 3.56
C GLY A 169 6.49 5.87 3.57
N ARG A 170 7.66 5.48 4.04
CA ARG A 170 7.98 4.07 4.32
C ARG A 170 7.32 3.65 5.63
N THR A 171 7.07 2.36 5.79
CA THR A 171 6.48 1.82 7.04
C THR A 171 7.24 2.29 8.28
N GLU A 172 8.57 2.28 8.26
CA GLU A 172 9.43 2.75 9.35
C GLU A 172 9.22 4.23 9.69
N GLU A 173 9.02 5.06 8.68
CA GLU A 173 8.78 6.50 8.84
C GLU A 173 7.38 6.73 9.39
N CYS A 174 6.37 6.05 8.86
CA CYS A 174 5.01 6.06 9.39
C CYS A 174 4.96 5.63 10.87
N ILE A 175 5.69 4.57 11.25
CA ILE A 175 5.74 4.15 12.65
C ILE A 175 6.48 5.18 13.51
N ARG A 176 7.56 5.80 13.00
CA ARG A 176 8.27 6.86 13.71
C ARG A 176 7.37 8.07 13.97
N GLU A 177 6.61 8.48 12.97
CA GLU A 177 5.62 9.56 13.06
C GLU A 177 4.54 9.26 14.11
N ALA A 178 4.10 8.01 14.20
CA ALA A 178 3.06 7.60 15.15
C ALA A 178 3.52 7.63 16.62
N ILE A 179 4.82 7.46 16.88
CA ILE A 179 5.38 7.40 18.25
C ILE A 179 6.06 8.70 18.69
N SER A 180 6.35 9.62 17.77
CA SER A 180 6.93 10.94 18.05
C SER A 180 5.91 11.86 18.68
#